data_AF-A0A2N2PPG8-F1
#
_entry.id   AF-A0A2N2PPG8-F1
#
_cell.length_a   1.000
_cell.length_b   1.000
_cell.length_c   1.000
_cell.angle_alpha   90.00
_cell.angle_beta   90.00
_cell.angle_gamma   90.00
#
_symmetry.space_group_name_H-M   'P 1'
#
loop_
_entity.id
_entity.type
_entity.pdbx_description
1 polymer ?
#
loop_
_entity_poly.entity_id
_entity_poly.type
_entity_poly.pdbx_seq_one_letter_code
_entity_poly.pdbx_strand_id
1 'polypeptide(L)'
;MRKHPGWLVAITLLLYLCLLSPAAVVRANPFTPPSYITVSMYELVYPTGELPSNPTLCSTGNTAFGCTAYIGNPSYPYPFTTNPVTVQIEGTAVNNRYLRDVVPQEMGPAAYHPTAIQAQAIAARTFAYYHIRQGSSINNSTQYQAFIPRKYDTLTASQQANIDVAVQN
;
A
#
# COMPACT_ATOMS: atom_id res chain seq x y z
N MET A 1 -32.45 -29.06 -60.19
CA MET A 1 -31.61 -29.46 -59.05
C MET A 1 -31.22 -28.21 -58.26
N ARG A 2 -31.93 -27.90 -57.16
CA ARG A 2 -31.63 -26.77 -56.27
C ARG A 2 -30.74 -27.26 -55.12
N LYS A 3 -29.54 -26.71 -54.99
CA LYS A 3 -28.61 -26.99 -53.88
C LYS A 3 -29.15 -26.33 -52.61
N HIS A 4 -29.45 -27.11 -51.57
CA HIS A 4 -29.88 -26.60 -50.27
C HIS A 4 -28.70 -25.97 -49.51
N PRO A 5 -28.87 -24.80 -48.85
CA PRO A 5 -27.78 -24.09 -48.18
C PRO A 5 -27.58 -24.65 -46.76
N GLY A 6 -26.98 -25.83 -46.64
CA GLY A 6 -26.71 -26.49 -45.35
C GLY A 6 -25.80 -25.69 -44.40
N TRP A 7 -25.11 -24.67 -44.89
CA TRP A 7 -24.18 -23.86 -44.11
C TRP A 7 -24.86 -22.90 -43.13
N LEU A 8 -26.06 -22.39 -43.46
CA LEU A 8 -26.80 -21.49 -42.57
C LEU A 8 -27.29 -22.20 -41.31
N VAL A 9 -27.69 -23.47 -41.43
CA VAL A 9 -28.14 -24.30 -40.30
C VAL A 9 -26.99 -24.60 -39.33
N ALA A 10 -25.79 -24.85 -39.86
CA ALA A 10 -24.59 -25.11 -39.06
C ALA A 10 -24.17 -23.87 -38.25
N ILE A 11 -24.25 -22.67 -38.83
CA ILE A 11 -23.92 -21.41 -38.14
C ILE A 11 -24.91 -21.13 -37.02
N THR A 12 -26.21 -21.33 -37.25
CA THR A 12 -27.23 -21.15 -36.21
C THR A 12 -27.08 -22.15 -35.05
N LEU A 13 -26.69 -23.40 -35.33
CA LEU A 13 -26.48 -24.40 -34.29
C LEU A 13 -25.25 -24.06 -33.42
N LEU A 14 -24.18 -23.55 -34.04
CA LEU A 14 -22.96 -23.14 -33.34
C LEU A 14 -23.20 -21.93 -32.41
N LEU A 15 -23.99 -20.95 -32.86
CA LEU A 15 -24.39 -19.79 -32.05
C LEU A 15 -25.28 -20.19 -30.88
N TYR A 16 -26.18 -21.17 -31.07
CA TYR A 16 -27.03 -21.67 -30.00
C TYR A 16 -26.23 -22.43 -28.93
N LEU A 17 -25.20 -23.17 -29.33
CA LEU A 17 -24.28 -23.87 -28.42
C LEU A 17 -23.43 -22.91 -27.57
N CYS A 18 -23.00 -21.76 -28.12
CA CYS A 18 -22.29 -20.74 -27.33
C CYS A 18 -23.18 -20.08 -26.27
N LEU A 19 -24.47 -19.87 -26.55
CA LEU A 19 -25.42 -19.25 -25.62
C LEU A 19 -25.86 -20.18 -24.47
N LEU A 20 -25.65 -21.49 -24.61
CA LEU A 20 -25.98 -22.50 -23.59
C LEU A 20 -24.82 -22.81 -22.65
N SER A 21 -23.70 -22.09 -22.73
CA SER A 21 -22.63 -22.24 -21.75
C SER A 21 -23.06 -21.56 -20.45
N PRO A 22 -23.41 -22.28 -19.36
CA PRO A 22 -23.54 -21.63 -18.07
C PRO A 22 -22.18 -21.02 -17.77
N ALA A 23 -22.11 -19.69 -17.69
CA ALA A 23 -20.97 -19.05 -17.08
C ALA A 23 -20.87 -19.65 -15.67
N ALA A 24 -19.84 -20.47 -15.44
CA ALA A 24 -19.52 -20.92 -14.10
C ALA A 24 -19.21 -19.65 -13.31
N VAL A 25 -20.18 -19.15 -12.56
CA VAL A 25 -19.97 -18.10 -11.58
C VAL A 25 -19.13 -18.73 -10.50
N VAL A 26 -17.81 -18.69 -10.68
CA VAL A 26 -16.86 -18.99 -9.61
C VAL A 26 -17.16 -17.95 -8.55
N ARG A 27 -17.80 -18.39 -7.47
CA ARG A 27 -18.03 -17.54 -6.30
C ARG A 27 -16.64 -17.14 -5.82
N ALA A 28 -16.26 -15.89 -6.05
CA ALA A 28 -15.03 -15.36 -5.50
C ALA A 28 -15.11 -15.55 -3.98
N ASN A 29 -14.11 -16.21 -3.39
CA ASN A 29 -14.00 -16.25 -1.95
C ASN A 29 -14.00 -14.80 -1.43
N PRO A 30 -14.77 -14.48 -0.38
CA PRO A 30 -14.79 -13.13 0.16
C PRO A 30 -13.37 -12.74 0.58
N PHE A 31 -12.84 -11.70 -0.05
CA PHE A 31 -11.55 -11.14 0.34
C PHE A 31 -11.69 -10.49 1.71
N THR A 32 -10.95 -11.00 2.69
CA THR A 32 -10.83 -10.36 4.00
C THR A 32 -9.54 -9.54 3.99
N PRO A 33 -9.60 -8.19 3.99
CA PRO A 33 -8.40 -7.39 3.98
C PRO A 33 -7.60 -7.61 5.26
N PRO A 34 -6.27 -7.78 5.17
CA PRO A 34 -5.44 -7.84 6.37
C PRO A 34 -5.47 -6.49 7.08
N SER A 35 -5.37 -6.50 8.41
CA SER A 35 -5.38 -5.28 9.22
C SER A 35 -3.99 -4.78 9.58
N TYR A 36 -2.96 -5.62 9.41
CA TYR A 36 -1.60 -5.37 9.84
C TYR A 36 -0.60 -5.67 8.73
N ILE A 37 0.54 -4.98 8.76
CA ILE A 37 1.68 -5.22 7.89
C ILE A 37 2.95 -5.30 8.73
N THR A 38 3.88 -6.17 8.32
CA THR A 38 5.19 -6.31 8.95
C THR A 38 6.26 -5.73 8.05
N VAL A 39 7.11 -4.84 8.59
CA VAL A 39 8.12 -4.08 7.84
C VAL A 39 9.47 -4.17 8.54
N SER A 40 10.52 -4.52 7.81
CA SER A 40 11.90 -4.37 8.29
C SER A 40 12.32 -2.91 8.19
N MET A 41 12.74 -2.32 9.30
CA MET A 41 13.03 -0.89 9.39
C MET A 41 14.53 -0.65 9.32
N TYR A 42 14.96 0.18 8.36
CA TYR A 42 16.36 0.56 8.18
C TYR A 42 16.53 2.08 8.26
N GLU A 43 17.75 2.49 8.62
CA GLU A 43 18.22 3.82 8.32
C GLU A 43 18.24 4.01 6.80
N LEU A 44 17.67 5.11 6.32
CA LEU A 44 17.54 5.42 4.90
C LEU A 44 18.36 6.65 4.54
N VAL A 45 18.73 6.73 3.26
CA VAL A 45 19.39 7.92 2.71
C VAL A 45 18.40 9.09 2.71
N TYR A 46 18.75 10.18 3.39
CA TYR A 46 17.95 11.41 3.35
C TYR A 46 18.34 12.28 2.13
N PRO A 47 17.38 12.90 1.42
CA PRO A 47 15.93 12.78 1.57
C PRO A 47 15.30 11.68 0.70
N THR A 48 16.10 10.90 -0.03
CA THR A 48 15.63 10.02 -1.10
C THR A 48 14.79 8.84 -0.60
N GLY A 49 15.01 8.40 0.64
CA GLY A 49 14.34 7.21 1.19
C GLY A 49 14.89 5.89 0.64
N GLU A 50 16.02 5.95 -0.07
CA GLU A 50 16.70 4.78 -0.60
C GLU A 50 17.41 3.99 0.51
N LEU A 51 17.51 2.69 0.30
CA LEU A 51 18.31 1.83 1.17
C LEU A 51 19.80 2.06 0.89
N PRO A 52 20.63 2.38 1.90
CA PRO A 52 22.06 2.55 1.68
C PRO A 52 22.74 1.22 1.35
N SER A 53 23.93 1.26 0.75
CA SER A 53 24.70 0.08 0.36
C SER A 53 25.05 -0.86 1.52
N ASN A 54 25.23 -0.29 2.72
CA ASN A 54 25.39 -1.00 3.98
C ASN A 54 24.21 -0.66 4.90
N PRO A 55 23.10 -1.42 4.85
CA PRO A 55 21.90 -1.12 5.61
C PRO A 55 22.08 -1.34 7.12
N THR A 56 21.77 -0.31 7.91
CA THR A 56 21.69 -0.41 9.37
C THR A 56 20.23 -0.55 9.79
N LEU A 57 19.91 -1.54 10.62
CA LEU A 57 18.56 -1.70 11.16
C LEU A 57 18.26 -0.58 12.18
N CYS A 58 17.05 -0.06 12.14
CA CYS A 58 16.54 0.81 13.18
C CYS A 58 16.45 0.06 14.51
N SER A 59 16.79 0.77 15.58
CA SER A 59 16.73 0.29 16.97
C SER A 59 16.17 1.37 17.87
N THR A 60 15.70 0.99 19.07
CA THR A 60 15.16 1.93 20.05
C THR A 60 16.14 3.08 20.32
N GLY A 61 15.66 4.32 20.25
CA GLY A 61 16.48 5.52 20.46
C GLY A 61 17.14 6.07 19.20
N ASN A 62 17.09 5.36 18.07
CA ASN A 62 17.67 5.83 16.80
C ASN A 62 16.89 7.03 16.24
N THR A 63 17.61 8.11 15.90
CA THR A 63 17.03 9.35 15.34
C THR A 63 17.39 9.57 13.86
N ALA A 64 17.91 8.55 13.17
CA ALA A 64 18.23 8.61 11.75
C ALA A 64 16.95 8.63 10.90
N PHE A 65 17.08 9.18 9.68
CA PHE A 65 16.03 9.11 8.68
C PHE A 65 15.71 7.65 8.33
N GLY A 66 14.44 7.33 8.06
CA GLY A 66 13.98 5.94 7.96
C GLY A 66 13.49 5.37 9.29
N CYS A 67 14.15 5.72 10.39
CA CYS A 67 13.73 5.33 11.74
C CYS A 67 12.74 6.32 12.35
N THR A 68 12.85 7.60 12.00
CA THR A 68 11.90 8.65 12.37
C THR A 68 11.90 9.75 11.31
N ALA A 69 10.77 10.44 11.18
CA ALA A 69 10.70 11.67 10.38
C ALA A 69 11.41 12.86 11.05
N TYR A 70 11.64 12.81 12.37
CA TYR A 70 12.29 13.87 13.15
C TYR A 70 13.80 13.62 13.29
N ILE A 71 14.54 13.84 12.20
CA ILE A 71 15.97 13.56 12.11
C ILE A 71 16.74 14.29 13.21
N GLY A 72 17.55 13.55 13.98
CA GLY A 72 18.39 14.09 15.05
C GLY A 72 17.63 14.57 16.29
N ASN A 73 16.32 14.36 16.38
CA ASN A 73 15.53 14.79 17.54
C ASN A 73 15.35 13.63 18.56
N PRO A 74 16.01 13.68 19.73
CA PRO A 74 15.93 12.61 20.73
C PRO A 74 14.57 12.52 21.44
N SER A 75 13.69 13.52 21.28
CA SER A 75 12.32 13.47 21.83
C SER A 75 11.39 12.58 20.99
N TYR A 76 11.77 12.35 19.73
CA TYR A 76 10.97 11.60 18.76
C TYR A 76 11.82 10.54 18.02
N PRO A 77 12.49 9.63 18.74
CA PRO A 77 13.28 8.57 18.12
C PRO A 77 12.38 7.51 17.49
N TYR A 78 13.02 6.49 16.89
CA TYR A 78 12.39 5.26 16.45
C TYR A 78 11.43 4.73 17.54
N PRO A 79 10.13 4.64 17.25
CA PRO A 79 9.13 4.48 18.30
C PRO A 79 8.89 3.02 18.72
N PHE A 80 9.57 2.06 18.08
CA PHE A 80 9.31 0.64 18.27
C PHE A 80 10.42 -0.04 19.05
N THR A 81 10.07 -1.08 19.81
CA THR A 81 11.01 -1.89 20.59
C THR A 81 11.49 -3.14 19.85
N THR A 82 10.92 -3.45 18.69
CA THR A 82 11.28 -4.61 17.85
C THR A 82 11.52 -4.20 16.40
N ASN A 83 12.27 -5.03 15.68
CA ASN A 83 12.51 -4.91 14.25
C ASN A 83 12.68 -6.33 13.66
N PRO A 84 11.83 -6.77 12.71
CA PRO A 84 10.78 -6.02 12.02
C PRO A 84 9.65 -5.56 12.95
N VAL A 85 8.92 -4.53 12.49
CA VAL A 85 7.76 -3.97 13.20
C VAL A 85 6.47 -4.43 12.55
N THR A 86 5.43 -4.69 13.35
CA THR A 86 4.07 -4.93 12.88
C THR A 86 3.18 -3.75 13.26
N VAL A 87 2.56 -3.11 12.27
CA VAL A 87 1.70 -1.94 12.45
C VAL A 87 0.36 -2.12 11.74
N GLN A 88 -0.67 -1.43 12.21
CA GLN A 88 -1.97 -1.39 11.58
C GLN A 88 -1.90 -0.62 10.26
N ILE A 89 -2.47 -1.20 9.20
CA ILE A 89 -2.51 -0.60 7.87
C ILE A 89 -3.26 0.74 7.93
N GLU A 90 -4.45 0.72 8.51
CA GLU A 90 -5.37 1.85 8.66
C GLU A 90 -5.36 2.51 10.04
N GLY A 91 -4.37 2.18 10.88
CA GLY A 91 -4.36 2.64 12.27
C GLY A 91 -4.30 4.16 12.40
N THR A 92 -4.67 4.66 13.58
CA THR A 92 -4.75 6.10 13.89
C THR A 92 -3.81 6.52 15.01
N ALA A 93 -3.35 5.57 15.84
CA ALA A 93 -2.47 5.86 16.97
C ALA A 93 -1.05 6.27 16.49
N VAL A 94 -0.40 7.14 17.26
CA VAL A 94 0.84 7.86 16.86
C VAL A 94 1.95 6.94 16.32
N ASN A 95 2.09 5.76 16.91
CA ASN A 95 3.11 4.77 16.53
C ASN A 95 2.47 3.49 15.96
N ASN A 96 1.29 3.57 15.35
CA ASN A 96 0.59 2.39 14.83
C ASN A 96 -0.35 2.79 13.68
N ARG A 97 0.23 3.27 12.57
CA ARG A 97 -0.53 3.81 11.43
C ARG A 97 0.29 3.82 10.12
N TYR A 98 0.29 2.71 9.39
CA TYR A 98 1.11 2.56 8.19
C TYR A 98 0.77 3.58 7.10
N LEU A 99 -0.49 3.61 6.61
CA LEU A 99 -0.84 4.45 5.47
C LEU A 99 -0.77 5.95 5.77
N ARG A 100 -1.04 6.35 7.01
CA ARG A 100 -0.90 7.76 7.41
C ARG A 100 0.52 8.25 7.34
N ASP A 101 1.52 7.37 7.50
CA ASP A 101 2.93 7.74 7.34
C ASP A 101 3.42 7.54 5.90
N VAL A 102 2.97 6.50 5.19
CA VAL A 102 3.36 6.22 3.79
C VAL A 102 2.82 7.25 2.81
N VAL A 103 1.52 7.52 2.83
CA VAL A 103 0.88 8.39 1.82
C VAL A 103 1.52 9.77 1.74
N PRO A 104 1.70 10.52 2.85
CA PRO A 104 2.32 11.83 2.77
C PRO A 104 3.84 11.79 2.54
N GLN A 105 4.49 10.64 2.72
CA GLN A 105 5.89 10.46 2.36
C GLN A 105 6.05 10.31 0.84
N GLU A 106 5.19 9.51 0.22
CA GLU A 106 5.24 9.21 -1.22
C GLU A 106 4.60 10.30 -2.08
N MET A 107 3.58 10.98 -1.55
CA MET A 107 2.89 12.05 -2.24
C MET A 107 2.61 13.20 -1.28
N GLY A 108 3.40 14.27 -1.42
CA GLY A 108 3.33 15.42 -0.52
C GLY A 108 1.96 16.10 -0.54
N PRO A 109 1.21 16.15 0.58
CA PRO A 109 -0.16 16.68 0.60
C PRO A 109 -0.25 18.20 0.35
N ALA A 110 0.89 18.90 0.37
CA ALA A 110 0.97 20.31 -0.01
C ALA A 110 0.98 20.54 -1.53
N ALA A 111 1.48 19.56 -2.30
CA ALA A 111 1.78 19.72 -3.71
C ALA A 111 0.71 19.11 -4.64
N TYR A 112 -0.12 18.21 -4.13
CA TYR A 112 -1.07 17.43 -4.93
C TYR A 112 -2.52 17.64 -4.51
N HIS A 113 -3.41 17.53 -5.48
CA HIS A 113 -4.85 17.60 -5.26
C HIS A 113 -5.33 16.44 -4.36
N PRO A 114 -6.32 16.64 -3.46
CA PRO A 114 -6.82 15.58 -2.57
C PRO A 114 -7.21 14.27 -3.27
N THR A 115 -7.78 14.33 -4.48
CA THR A 115 -8.11 13.13 -5.28
C THR A 115 -6.86 12.32 -5.66
N ALA A 116 -5.73 12.97 -5.92
CA ALA A 116 -4.47 12.28 -6.20
C ALA A 116 -3.93 11.62 -4.94
N ILE A 117 -4.03 12.29 -3.78
CA ILE A 117 -3.69 11.72 -2.47
C ILE A 117 -4.54 10.48 -2.17
N GLN A 118 -5.85 10.53 -2.47
CA GLN A 118 -6.74 9.39 -2.32
C GLN A 118 -6.33 8.22 -3.24
N ALA A 119 -5.99 8.50 -4.50
CA ALA A 119 -5.48 7.48 -5.41
C ALA A 119 -4.20 6.83 -4.89
N GLN A 120 -3.28 7.63 -4.30
CA GLN A 120 -2.07 7.13 -3.65
C GLN A 120 -2.40 6.25 -2.44
N ALA A 121 -3.37 6.62 -1.62
CA ALA A 121 -3.81 5.81 -0.48
C ALA A 121 -4.35 4.45 -0.91
N ILE A 122 -5.18 4.41 -1.97
CA ILE A 122 -5.69 3.16 -2.55
C ILE A 122 -4.54 2.30 -3.09
N ALA A 123 -3.59 2.91 -3.81
CA ALA A 123 -2.43 2.20 -4.34
C ALA A 123 -1.57 1.60 -3.23
N ALA A 124 -1.27 2.38 -2.19
CA ALA A 124 -0.46 1.93 -1.05
C ALA A 124 -1.13 0.82 -0.23
N ARG A 125 -2.44 0.94 -0.01
CA ARG A 125 -3.21 -0.13 0.61
C ARG A 125 -3.17 -1.43 -0.20
N THR A 126 -3.37 -1.31 -1.51
CA THR A 126 -3.37 -2.46 -2.42
C THR A 126 -2.00 -3.13 -2.45
N PHE A 127 -0.93 -2.33 -2.43
CA PHE A 127 0.44 -2.81 -2.31
C PHE A 127 0.67 -3.61 -1.03
N ALA A 128 0.25 -3.07 0.13
CA ALA A 128 0.32 -3.76 1.41
C ALA A 128 -0.41 -5.12 1.36
N TYR A 129 -1.65 -5.13 0.86
CA TYR A 129 -2.45 -6.35 0.76
C TYR A 129 -1.81 -7.42 -0.12
N TYR A 130 -1.24 -7.00 -1.25
CA TYR A 130 -0.53 -7.89 -2.16
C TYR A 130 0.68 -8.56 -1.48
N HIS A 131 1.56 -7.78 -0.85
CA HIS A 131 2.77 -8.34 -0.24
C HIS A 131 2.49 -9.25 0.96
N ILE A 132 1.44 -8.94 1.74
CA ILE A 132 0.97 -9.82 2.81
C ILE A 132 0.49 -11.15 2.24
N ARG A 133 -0.31 -11.12 1.17
CA ARG A 133 -0.82 -12.34 0.53
C ARG A 133 0.30 -13.20 -0.07
N GLN A 134 1.37 -12.58 -0.55
CA GLN A 134 2.54 -13.29 -1.08
C GLN A 134 3.50 -13.78 0.02
N GLY A 135 3.28 -13.43 1.30
CA GLY A 135 4.24 -13.72 2.37
C GLY A 135 5.59 -13.02 2.16
N SER A 136 5.60 -11.87 1.49
CA SER A 136 6.83 -11.13 1.21
C SER A 136 7.42 -10.50 2.47
N SER A 137 8.75 -10.50 2.57
CA SER A 137 9.48 -9.66 3.51
C SER A 137 9.77 -8.31 2.86
N ILE A 138 9.11 -7.25 3.32
CA ILE A 138 9.29 -5.88 2.81
C ILE A 138 10.12 -5.03 3.76
N ASN A 139 10.68 -3.92 3.26
CA ASN A 139 11.38 -2.92 4.06
C ASN A 139 10.77 -1.52 3.88
N ASN A 140 11.26 -0.56 4.66
CA ASN A 140 10.74 0.79 4.71
C ASN A 140 11.27 1.75 3.63
N SER A 141 12.02 1.26 2.64
CA SER A 141 12.63 2.10 1.59
C SER A 141 11.75 2.26 0.36
N THR A 142 12.17 3.13 -0.55
CA THR A 142 11.57 3.33 -1.88
C THR A 142 11.64 2.12 -2.83
N GLN A 143 12.35 1.05 -2.46
CA GLN A 143 12.26 -0.24 -3.18
C GLN A 143 10.87 -0.88 -3.02
N TYR A 144 10.14 -0.52 -1.97
CA TYR A 144 8.77 -0.95 -1.69
C TYR A 144 7.87 0.29 -1.59
N GLN A 145 7.63 0.74 -0.36
CA GLN A 145 7.01 2.02 -0.05
C GLN A 145 7.74 2.62 1.14
N ALA A 146 8.14 3.88 1.00
CA ALA A 146 8.80 4.67 2.00
C ALA A 146 7.89 4.83 3.23
N PHE A 147 8.11 3.98 4.22
CA PHE A 147 7.42 4.02 5.50
C PHE A 147 8.36 4.64 6.55
N ILE A 148 8.17 5.93 6.82
CA ILE A 148 8.99 6.65 7.80
C ILE A 148 8.09 6.98 9.00
N PRO A 149 8.33 6.38 10.17
CA PRO A 149 7.47 6.59 11.33
C PRO A 149 7.36 8.08 11.70
N ARG A 150 6.15 8.48 12.10
CA ARG A 150 5.82 9.87 12.47
C ARG A 150 5.82 10.86 11.31
N LYS A 151 5.89 10.42 10.05
CA LYS A 151 5.76 11.32 8.91
C LYS A 151 4.46 12.14 8.98
N TYR A 152 3.36 11.49 9.36
CA TYR A 152 2.06 12.15 9.54
C TYR A 152 2.11 13.32 10.56
N ASP A 153 2.93 13.21 11.61
CA ASP A 153 3.06 14.24 12.65
C ASP A 153 3.80 15.49 12.17
N THR A 154 4.55 15.38 11.05
CA THR A 154 5.26 16.52 10.46
C THR A 154 4.35 17.44 9.64
N LEU A 155 3.09 17.04 9.43
CA LEU A 155 2.12 17.74 8.61
C LEU A 155 1.38 18.83 9.39
N THR A 156 0.88 19.84 8.67
CA THR A 156 -0.08 20.79 9.23
C THR A 156 -1.43 20.12 9.47
N ALA A 157 -2.27 20.71 10.33
CA ALA A 157 -3.62 20.19 10.59
C ALA A 157 -4.48 20.05 9.31
N SER A 158 -4.36 20.98 8.36
CA SER A 158 -5.07 20.90 7.07
C SER A 158 -4.56 19.75 6.20
N GLN A 159 -3.25 19.50 6.18
CA GLN A 159 -2.66 18.38 5.47
C GLN A 159 -3.04 17.05 6.11
N GLN A 160 -3.05 16.97 7.44
CA GLN A 160 -3.51 15.80 8.19
C GLN A 160 -4.96 15.45 7.84
N ALA A 161 -5.86 16.45 7.81
CA ALA A 161 -7.24 16.24 7.41
C ALA A 161 -7.37 15.66 5.99
N ASN A 162 -6.56 16.15 5.04
CA ASN A 162 -6.55 15.60 3.68
C ASN A 162 -6.09 14.13 3.65
N ILE A 163 -5.07 13.78 4.44
CA ILE A 163 -4.59 12.40 4.56
C ILE A 163 -5.66 11.51 5.21
N ASP A 164 -6.32 11.97 6.28
CA ASP A 164 -7.34 11.21 6.96
C ASP A 164 -8.53 10.88 6.06
N VAL A 165 -8.98 11.86 5.27
CA VAL A 165 -10.03 11.63 4.27
C VAL A 165 -9.55 10.64 3.20
N ALA A 166 -8.31 10.77 2.72
CA ALA A 166 -7.76 9.89 1.69
C ALA A 166 -7.68 8.43 2.14
N VAL A 167 -7.26 8.16 3.37
CA VAL A 167 -7.09 6.79 3.89
C VAL A 167 -8.40 6.14 4.36
N GLN A 168 -9.48 6.89 4.60
CA GLN A 168 -10.75 6.30 5.05
C GLN A 168 -11.63 5.72 3.93
N ASN A 169 -11.26 5.89 2.66
CA ASN A 169 -11.94 5.31 1.50
C ASN A 169 -11.33 3.98 1.08
#